data_AF-A0A7S3JX38-F1
#
_entry.id   AF-A0A7S3JX38-F1
#
_cell.length_a   1.000
_cell.length_b   1.000
_cell.length_c   1.000
_cell.angle_alpha   90.00
_cell.angle_beta   90.00
_cell.angle_gamma   90.00
#
_symmetry.space_group_name_H-M   'P 1'
#
loop_
_entity.id
_entity.type
_entity.pdbx_description
1 polymer ?
#
loop_
_entity_poly.entity_id
_entity_poly.type
_entity_poly.pdbx_seq_one_letter_code
_entity_poly.pdbx_strand_id
1 'polypeptide(L)'
;MKLHLDNMKCHQFFVLLMLLVILMFFFMELCTYEAAKLDLVVLFHEKPFKGINGSGKHGNWSIQTAEGLNFFHPGKNDQAQTLFVASIACLAYGLSQFNELVRVAVAAAGNDHRLGAQEAPPAIISLYPGQGFEAHVDAIIAGGSLLGWKADKKMADTGATAASAVETNVEDRNRTAPFPFCGNRFEFRAIGSSQNCAFPITVCNAIMAAGMRYLSSQLESGTPLRDAVAAMYEKNRAIIFCGNGYSKEWPLEAAKRGLPNLNNTPLALAHFATPKNKAILKELEIFAEDETDARSEVFL
;
A
#
# COMPACT_ATOMS: atom_id res chain seq x y z
N MET A 1 5.40 6.01 28.38
CA MET A 1 4.32 5.48 27.53
C MET A 1 4.87 4.24 26.81
N LYS A 2 4.74 3.05 27.42
CA LYS A 2 5.13 1.79 26.77
C LYS A 2 4.09 1.49 25.69
N LEU A 3 4.34 1.97 24.48
CA LEU A 3 3.68 1.42 23.29
C LEU A 3 3.86 -0.10 23.37
N HIS A 4 2.76 -0.85 23.45
CA HIS A 4 2.76 -2.32 23.45
C HIS A 4 3.21 -2.85 22.08
N LEU A 5 4.46 -2.55 21.70
CA LEU A 5 5.12 -3.08 20.50
C LEU A 5 5.76 -4.45 20.80
N ASP A 6 6.15 -4.70 22.05
CA ASP A 6 6.87 -5.89 22.49
C ASP A 6 6.08 -7.22 22.33
N ASN A 7 4.76 -7.17 22.13
CA ASN A 7 3.89 -8.36 22.11
C ASN A 7 3.19 -8.61 20.77
N MET A 8 3.53 -7.90 19.69
CA MET A 8 2.99 -8.23 18.37
C MET A 8 3.69 -9.47 17.78
N LYS A 9 3.34 -10.66 18.29
CA LYS A 9 3.61 -11.90 17.58
C LYS A 9 2.76 -11.89 16.31
N CYS A 10 3.40 -12.00 15.15
CA CYS A 10 2.80 -11.89 13.81
C CYS A 10 1.57 -12.82 13.60
N HIS A 11 1.43 -13.88 14.39
CA HIS A 11 0.36 -14.88 14.29
C HIS A 11 -1.08 -14.36 14.41
N GLN A 12 -1.37 -13.26 15.10
CA GLN A 12 -2.76 -12.76 15.22
C GLN A 12 -3.28 -11.98 13.99
N PHE A 13 -2.41 -11.61 13.04
CA PHE A 13 -2.82 -10.94 11.81
C PHE A 13 -3.44 -11.88 10.75
N PHE A 14 -3.30 -13.20 10.91
CA PHE A 14 -3.53 -14.15 9.81
C PHE A 14 -4.98 -14.65 9.65
N VAL A 15 -5.80 -14.71 10.71
CA VAL A 15 -7.10 -15.41 10.65
C VAL A 15 -8.12 -14.70 9.75
N LEU A 16 -8.26 -13.36 9.88
CA LEU A 16 -9.18 -12.59 9.03
C LEU A 16 -8.67 -12.52 7.58
N LEU A 17 -7.35 -12.48 7.40
CA LEU A 17 -6.72 -12.41 6.08
C LEU A 17 -6.93 -13.70 5.28
N MET A 18 -6.74 -14.86 5.91
CA MET A 18 -6.91 -16.16 5.25
C MET A 18 -8.35 -16.34 4.74
N LEU A 19 -9.34 -15.93 5.54
CA LEU A 19 -10.74 -15.95 5.13
C LEU A 19 -11.00 -15.07 3.91
N LEU A 20 -10.45 -13.86 3.85
CA LEU A 20 -10.64 -12.96 2.70
C LEU A 20 -10.06 -13.52 1.40
N VAL A 21 -8.87 -14.13 1.47
CA VAL A 21 -8.25 -14.79 0.31
C VAL A 21 -9.15 -15.94 -0.18
N ILE A 22 -9.62 -16.77 0.73
CA ILE A 22 -10.50 -17.90 0.42
C ILE A 22 -11.82 -17.42 -0.19
N LEU A 23 -12.45 -16.41 0.40
CA LEU A 23 -13.69 -15.82 -0.12
C LEU A 23 -13.50 -15.25 -1.53
N MET A 24 -12.33 -14.68 -1.84
CA MET A 24 -12.05 -14.15 -3.18
C MET A 24 -11.97 -15.27 -4.23
N PHE A 25 -11.39 -16.42 -3.87
CA PHE A 25 -11.40 -17.59 -4.76
C PHE A 25 -12.82 -18.10 -5.02
N PHE A 26 -13.61 -18.26 -3.95
CA PHE A 26 -15.01 -18.68 -4.08
C PHE A 26 -15.84 -17.68 -4.90
N PHE A 27 -15.62 -16.38 -4.71
CA PHE A 27 -16.29 -15.36 -5.50
C PHE A 27 -15.98 -15.50 -7.00
N MET A 28 -14.70 -15.65 -7.36
CA MET A 28 -14.29 -15.79 -8.76
C MET A 28 -14.88 -17.07 -9.38
N GLU A 29 -14.84 -18.19 -8.65
CA GLU A 29 -15.43 -19.46 -9.08
C GLU A 29 -16.95 -19.36 -9.27
N LEU A 30 -17.66 -18.76 -8.31
CA LEU A 30 -19.10 -18.55 -8.38
C LEU A 30 -19.48 -17.66 -9.57
N CYS A 31 -18.74 -16.57 -9.83
CA CYS A 31 -18.97 -15.72 -11.00
C CYS A 31 -18.84 -16.50 -12.31
N THR A 32 -17.80 -17.33 -12.44
CA THR A 32 -17.62 -18.19 -13.63
C THR A 32 -18.76 -19.19 -13.76
N TYR A 33 -19.16 -19.83 -12.66
CA TYR A 33 -20.24 -20.81 -12.65
C TYR A 33 -21.60 -20.21 -13.03
N GLU A 34 -21.98 -19.08 -12.43
CA GLU A 34 -23.27 -18.41 -12.73
C GLU A 34 -23.29 -17.82 -14.14
N ALA A 35 -22.18 -17.28 -14.64
CA ALA A 35 -22.11 -16.79 -16.02
C ALA A 35 -22.31 -17.91 -17.04
N ALA A 36 -21.72 -19.09 -16.80
CA ALA A 36 -21.85 -20.24 -17.70
C ALA A 36 -23.31 -20.71 -17.83
N LYS A 37 -24.12 -20.63 -16.77
CA LYS A 37 -25.56 -20.94 -16.81
C LYS A 37 -26.36 -19.99 -17.70
N LEU A 38 -25.83 -18.80 -17.97
CA LEU A 38 -26.45 -17.75 -18.78
C LEU A 38 -25.83 -17.67 -20.19
N ASP A 39 -25.04 -18.67 -20.60
CA ASP A 39 -24.27 -18.68 -21.86
C ASP A 39 -23.27 -17.50 -21.97
N LEU A 40 -22.76 -17.02 -20.82
CA LEU A 40 -21.77 -15.95 -20.72
C LEU A 40 -20.41 -16.48 -20.23
N VAL A 41 -19.35 -15.73 -20.52
CA VAL A 41 -17.98 -15.99 -20.02
C VAL A 41 -17.46 -14.78 -19.25
N VAL A 42 -17.05 -15.00 -18.00
CA VAL A 42 -16.37 -13.97 -17.20
C VAL A 42 -14.90 -13.90 -17.56
N LEU A 43 -14.41 -12.70 -17.87
CA LEU A 43 -13.00 -12.44 -18.16
C LEU A 43 -12.35 -11.72 -16.99
N PHE A 44 -11.56 -12.46 -16.20
CA PHE A 44 -10.76 -11.87 -15.10
C PHE A 44 -9.42 -11.32 -15.56
N HIS A 45 -9.06 -11.47 -16.83
CA HIS A 45 -7.82 -10.91 -17.38
C HIS A 45 -7.77 -9.39 -17.15
N GLU A 46 -6.62 -8.86 -16.75
CA GLU A 46 -6.46 -7.44 -16.37
C GLU A 46 -6.71 -6.48 -17.54
N LYS A 47 -6.50 -6.97 -18.76
CA LYS A 47 -6.70 -6.19 -19.98
C LYS A 47 -7.28 -7.04 -21.12
N PRO A 48 -8.57 -7.42 -21.08
CA PRO A 48 -9.13 -8.36 -22.05
C PRO A 48 -9.28 -7.75 -23.45
N PHE A 49 -9.46 -6.43 -23.54
CA PHE A 49 -9.62 -5.72 -24.80
C PHE A 49 -8.73 -4.47 -24.85
N LYS A 50 -8.20 -4.18 -26.04
CA LYS A 50 -7.39 -2.97 -26.31
C LYS A 50 -8.31 -1.74 -26.40
N GLY A 51 -7.88 -0.62 -25.82
CA GLY A 51 -8.55 0.67 -25.97
C GLY A 51 -9.65 0.98 -24.94
N ILE A 52 -10.09 0.00 -24.15
CA ILE A 52 -11.05 0.19 -23.04
C ILE A 52 -10.38 -0.04 -21.69
N ASN A 53 -10.98 0.46 -20.59
CA ASN A 53 -10.44 0.32 -19.24
C ASN A 53 -10.08 -1.12 -18.88
N GLY A 54 -9.05 -1.27 -18.03
CA GLY A 54 -8.65 -2.58 -17.51
C GLY A 54 -9.45 -3.01 -16.29
N SER A 55 -9.23 -4.24 -15.85
CA SER A 55 -9.82 -4.83 -14.66
C SER A 55 -8.76 -4.95 -13.55
N GLY A 56 -9.08 -4.49 -12.34
CA GLY A 56 -8.18 -4.56 -11.18
C GLY A 56 -8.89 -5.10 -9.95
N LYS A 57 -8.11 -5.56 -8.96
CA LYS A 57 -8.62 -6.05 -7.67
C LYS A 57 -8.01 -5.26 -6.53
N HIS A 58 -8.59 -4.12 -6.21
CA HIS A 58 -7.98 -3.21 -5.23
C HIS A 58 -7.95 -3.84 -3.82
N GLY A 59 -6.76 -3.89 -3.22
CA GLY A 59 -6.55 -4.40 -1.87
C GLY A 59 -6.78 -3.30 -0.84
N ASN A 60 -8.00 -3.22 -0.28
CA ASN A 60 -8.28 -2.33 0.84
C ASN A 60 -7.66 -2.92 2.11
N TRP A 61 -6.64 -2.27 2.65
CA TRP A 61 -5.78 -2.83 3.70
C TRP A 61 -5.67 -1.87 4.90
N SER A 62 -5.92 -2.43 6.08
CA SER A 62 -5.80 -1.73 7.37
C SER A 62 -5.27 -2.67 8.45
N ILE A 63 -4.65 -2.07 9.46
CA ILE A 63 -4.10 -2.77 10.62
C ILE A 63 -4.82 -2.25 11.85
N GLN A 64 -5.25 -3.17 12.70
CA GLN A 64 -5.86 -2.84 13.98
C GLN A 64 -5.34 -3.75 15.09
N THR A 65 -5.35 -3.26 16.32
CA THR A 65 -5.13 -4.11 17.50
C THR A 65 -6.33 -5.01 17.77
N ALA A 66 -6.18 -6.00 18.64
CA ALA A 66 -7.28 -6.85 19.09
C ALA A 66 -8.40 -6.06 19.78
N GLU A 67 -8.06 -4.93 20.40
CA GLU A 67 -9.00 -4.02 21.07
C GLU A 67 -9.69 -3.05 20.09
N GLY A 68 -9.41 -3.15 18.78
CA GLY A 68 -10.06 -2.36 17.73
C GLY A 68 -9.40 -1.01 17.44
N LEU A 69 -8.19 -0.75 17.93
CA LEU A 69 -7.46 0.48 17.61
C LEU A 69 -6.87 0.39 16.21
N ASN A 70 -7.41 1.15 15.25
CA ASN A 70 -6.96 1.17 13.86
C ASN A 70 -5.77 2.13 13.67
N PHE A 71 -4.68 1.62 13.11
CA PHE A 71 -3.40 2.30 12.88
C PHE A 71 -3.49 3.35 11.78
N PHE A 72 -4.42 3.19 10.84
CA PHE A 72 -4.65 4.12 9.73
C PHE A 72 -5.90 4.96 9.96
N HIS A 73 -6.45 4.98 11.17
CA HIS A 73 -7.49 5.92 11.53
C HIS A 73 -6.85 7.14 12.22
N PRO A 74 -7.00 8.37 11.69
CA PRO A 74 -6.39 9.59 12.25
C PRO A 74 -6.72 9.83 13.72
N GLY A 75 -7.92 9.39 14.12
CA GLY A 75 -8.40 9.50 15.49
C GLY A 75 -8.77 10.93 15.86
N LYS A 76 -9.22 11.09 17.11
CA LYS A 76 -9.60 12.40 17.68
C LYS A 76 -8.79 12.77 18.93
N ASN A 77 -8.06 11.83 19.50
CA ASN A 77 -7.22 12.03 20.67
C ASN A 77 -5.74 11.95 20.29
N ASP A 78 -4.87 12.43 21.18
CA ASP A 78 -3.44 12.54 20.92
C ASP A 78 -2.77 11.18 20.69
N GLN A 79 -3.23 10.14 21.41
CA GLN A 79 -2.72 8.79 21.25
C GLN A 79 -2.99 8.23 19.85
N ALA A 80 -4.22 8.37 19.36
CA ALA A 80 -4.62 7.89 18.04
C ALA A 80 -3.97 8.69 16.91
N GLN A 81 -3.86 10.02 17.05
CA GLN A 81 -3.13 10.87 16.11
C GLN A 81 -1.64 10.48 16.03
N THR A 82 -1.01 10.28 17.19
CA THR A 82 0.39 9.85 17.27
C THR A 82 0.58 8.50 16.61
N LEU A 83 -0.31 7.54 16.89
CA LEU A 83 -0.26 6.21 16.27
C LEU A 83 -0.42 6.30 14.75
N PHE A 84 -1.37 7.10 14.27
CA PHE A 84 -1.61 7.31 12.84
C PHE A 84 -0.37 7.85 12.13
N VAL A 85 0.20 8.93 12.67
CA VAL A 85 1.38 9.58 12.10
C VAL A 85 2.60 8.67 12.15
N ALA A 86 2.81 7.93 13.24
CA ALA A 86 3.90 6.96 13.33
C ALA A 86 3.70 5.79 12.36
N SER A 87 2.46 5.34 12.17
CA SER A 87 2.13 4.22 11.27
C SER A 87 2.39 4.55 9.81
N ILE A 88 2.09 5.79 9.39
CA ILE A 88 2.41 6.24 8.02
C ILE A 88 3.93 6.36 7.83
N ALA A 89 4.69 6.76 8.85
CA ALA A 89 6.16 6.77 8.77
C ALA A 89 6.71 5.34 8.58
N CYS A 90 6.17 4.36 9.32
CA CYS A 90 6.50 2.93 9.14
C CYS A 90 6.17 2.44 7.72
N LEU A 91 4.99 2.79 7.20
CA LEU A 91 4.59 2.42 5.85
C LEU A 91 5.49 3.08 4.78
N ALA A 92 5.82 4.36 4.94
CA ALA A 92 6.75 5.07 4.06
C ALA A 92 8.13 4.43 4.05
N TYR A 93 8.64 4.05 5.23
CA TYR A 93 9.88 3.27 5.35
C TYR A 93 9.79 1.95 4.59
N GLY A 94 8.76 1.14 4.85
CA GLY A 94 8.57 -0.14 4.19
C GLY A 94 8.52 -0.03 2.66
N LEU A 95 7.71 0.90 2.14
CA LEU A 95 7.56 1.16 0.70
C LEU A 95 8.84 1.69 0.05
N SER A 96 9.61 2.51 0.77
CA SER A 96 10.87 3.05 0.26
C SER A 96 11.96 1.98 0.25
N GLN A 97 12.06 1.16 1.30
CA GLN A 97 13.09 0.15 1.40
C GLN A 97 12.80 -1.06 0.50
N PHE A 98 11.55 -1.49 0.35
CA PHE A 98 11.22 -2.72 -0.37
C PHE A 98 10.37 -2.43 -1.61
N ASN A 99 10.65 -1.32 -2.29
CA ASN A 99 9.85 -0.82 -3.41
C ASN A 99 9.71 -1.86 -4.54
N GLU A 100 10.83 -2.47 -4.91
CA GLU A 100 10.90 -3.50 -5.94
C GLU A 100 10.12 -4.75 -5.53
N LEU A 101 10.17 -5.15 -4.25
CA LEU A 101 9.38 -6.27 -3.74
C LEU A 101 7.87 -6.00 -3.84
N VAL A 102 7.44 -4.77 -3.57
CA VAL A 102 6.04 -4.35 -3.72
C VAL A 102 5.62 -4.39 -5.19
N ARG A 103 6.50 -4.01 -6.11
CA ARG A 103 6.26 -4.13 -7.56
C ARG A 103 6.25 -5.58 -8.04
N VAL A 104 7.13 -6.43 -7.50
CA VAL A 104 7.12 -7.90 -7.72
C VAL A 104 5.81 -8.51 -7.27
N ALA A 105 5.25 -8.03 -6.15
CA ALA A 105 4.03 -8.57 -5.57
C ALA A 105 2.84 -8.52 -6.52
N VAL A 106 2.87 -7.69 -7.56
CA VAL A 106 1.81 -7.51 -8.57
C VAL A 106 2.30 -7.79 -9.99
N ALA A 107 3.44 -8.45 -10.14
CA ALA A 107 4.00 -8.82 -11.43
C ALA A 107 3.21 -9.97 -12.07
N ALA A 108 2.63 -9.69 -13.23
CA ALA A 108 1.94 -10.65 -14.08
C ALA A 108 1.84 -10.06 -15.49
N ALA A 109 1.97 -10.91 -16.52
CA ALA A 109 1.93 -10.47 -17.92
C ALA A 109 0.64 -9.69 -18.26
N GLY A 110 -0.52 -10.16 -17.79
CA GLY A 110 -1.78 -9.45 -17.96
C GLY A 110 -1.79 -8.06 -17.30
N ASN A 111 -1.22 -7.97 -16.09
CA ASN A 111 -1.18 -6.73 -15.33
C ASN A 111 -0.20 -5.71 -15.92
N ASP A 112 0.88 -6.14 -16.58
CA ASP A 112 1.80 -5.23 -17.30
C ASP A 112 1.09 -4.45 -18.41
N HIS A 113 0.07 -5.03 -19.05
CA HIS A 113 -0.77 -4.32 -20.03
C HIS A 113 -1.77 -3.35 -19.39
N ARG A 114 -1.99 -3.46 -18.08
CA ARG A 114 -2.93 -2.63 -17.33
C ARG A 114 -2.24 -1.45 -16.66
N LEU A 115 -1.12 -1.68 -15.98
CA LEU A 115 -0.45 -0.66 -15.18
C LEU A 115 -0.02 0.56 -16.03
N GLY A 116 -0.21 1.76 -15.48
CA GLY A 116 0.15 3.03 -16.12
C GLY A 116 -0.85 3.54 -17.17
N ALA A 117 -2.03 2.92 -17.29
CA ALA A 117 -3.07 3.36 -18.21
C ALA A 117 -4.47 3.27 -17.59
N GLN A 118 -5.39 4.11 -18.06
CA GLN A 118 -6.85 3.96 -17.90
C GLN A 118 -7.30 3.50 -16.51
N GLU A 119 -7.06 4.34 -15.50
CA GLU A 119 -7.43 4.16 -14.08
C GLU A 119 -6.62 3.12 -13.29
N ALA A 120 -5.58 2.49 -13.87
CA ALA A 120 -4.61 1.71 -13.12
C ALA A 120 -3.35 2.54 -12.79
N PRO A 121 -2.75 2.39 -11.59
CA PRO A 121 -1.57 3.15 -11.22
C PRO A 121 -0.36 2.79 -12.11
N PRO A 122 0.63 3.69 -12.27
CA PRO A 122 1.88 3.35 -12.94
C PRO A 122 2.67 2.29 -12.17
N ALA A 123 3.65 1.66 -12.82
CA ALA A 123 4.55 0.68 -12.20
C ALA A 123 5.51 1.29 -11.14
N ILE A 124 5.45 2.60 -10.93
CA ILE A 124 6.23 3.35 -9.96
C ILE A 124 5.46 3.35 -8.65
N ILE A 125 5.96 2.63 -7.64
CA ILE A 125 5.30 2.54 -6.33
C ILE A 125 5.56 3.82 -5.53
N SER A 126 4.49 4.47 -5.09
CA SER A 126 4.51 5.67 -4.25
C SER A 126 3.35 5.67 -3.24
N LEU A 127 3.56 6.40 -2.15
CA LEU A 127 2.60 6.59 -1.06
C LEU A 127 1.87 7.92 -1.24
N TYR A 128 0.54 7.88 -1.20
CA TYR A 128 -0.32 9.06 -1.24
C TYR A 128 -1.09 9.14 0.08
N PRO A 129 -0.61 9.88 1.09
CA PRO A 129 -1.33 10.11 2.34
C PRO A 129 -2.24 11.35 2.30
N GLY A 130 -2.34 12.03 1.16
CA GLY A 130 -3.10 13.28 1.00
C GLY A 130 -2.22 14.53 1.09
N GLN A 131 -2.58 15.58 0.34
CA GLN A 131 -1.81 16.84 0.27
C GLN A 131 -1.66 17.51 1.64
N GLY A 132 -2.73 17.54 2.44
CA GLY A 132 -2.68 18.09 3.79
C GLY A 132 -1.76 17.29 4.71
N PHE A 133 -1.71 15.96 4.55
CA PHE A 133 -0.80 15.12 5.34
C PHE A 133 0.64 15.25 4.86
N GLU A 134 0.89 15.40 3.55
CA GLU A 134 2.23 15.67 3.02
C GLU A 134 2.81 16.97 3.62
N ALA A 135 2.02 18.04 3.71
CA ALA A 135 2.44 19.26 4.38
C ALA A 135 2.72 19.06 5.89
N HIS A 136 1.94 18.19 6.56
CA HIS A 136 2.19 17.82 7.95
C HIS A 136 3.49 17.02 8.12
N VAL A 137 3.81 16.14 7.18
CA VAL A 137 5.10 15.44 7.13
C VAL A 137 6.26 16.43 7.03
N ASP A 138 6.15 17.41 6.13
CA ASP A 138 7.19 18.44 5.99
C ASP A 138 7.34 19.30 7.26
N ALA A 139 6.22 19.61 7.94
CA ALA A 139 6.25 20.29 9.23
C ALA A 139 6.92 19.45 10.33
N ILE A 140 6.66 18.14 10.38
CA ILE A 140 7.33 17.21 11.31
C ILE A 140 8.83 17.16 11.01
N ILE A 141 9.25 17.10 9.74
CA ILE A 141 10.68 17.13 9.40
C ILE A 141 11.31 18.44 9.92
N ALA A 142 10.60 19.57 9.80
CA ALA A 142 11.08 20.89 10.21
C ALA A 142 11.06 21.18 11.74
N GLY A 143 10.72 20.22 12.60
CA GLY A 143 10.68 20.42 14.05
C GLY A 143 9.27 20.47 14.67
N GLY A 144 8.22 20.31 13.86
CA GLY A 144 6.82 20.31 14.29
C GLY A 144 6.40 19.12 15.16
N SER A 145 5.18 19.23 15.72
CA SER A 145 4.55 18.18 16.53
C SER A 145 4.02 17.04 15.66
N LEU A 146 3.94 15.82 16.21
CA LEU A 146 3.20 14.72 15.58
C LEU A 146 1.68 14.99 15.59
N LEU A 147 1.21 15.87 16.47
CA LEU A 147 -0.20 16.21 16.64
C LEU A 147 -0.62 17.38 15.74
N GLY A 148 -1.94 17.53 15.57
CA GLY A 148 -2.52 18.73 14.97
C GLY A 148 -2.99 18.54 13.54
N TRP A 149 -2.63 17.43 12.90
CA TRP A 149 -3.23 17.06 11.62
C TRP A 149 -4.67 16.58 11.80
N LYS A 150 -5.57 17.09 10.96
CA LYS A 150 -6.95 16.65 10.88
C LYS A 150 -7.28 16.38 9.42
N ALA A 151 -7.94 15.24 9.18
CA ALA A 151 -8.60 15.00 7.91
C ALA A 151 -9.79 15.97 7.82
N ASP A 152 -9.56 17.14 7.22
CA ASP A 152 -10.63 18.11 7.01
C ASP A 152 -11.73 17.47 6.14
N LYS A 153 -12.96 17.90 6.33
CA LYS A 153 -14.09 17.49 5.49
C LYS A 153 -14.42 18.61 4.52
N LYS A 154 -14.69 18.26 3.27
CA LYS A 154 -15.10 19.20 2.22
C LYS A 154 -16.49 18.87 1.73
N MET A 155 -17.28 19.91 1.47
CA MET A 155 -18.49 19.75 0.70
C MET A 155 -18.11 19.54 -0.77
N ALA A 156 -18.38 18.35 -1.31
CA ALA A 156 -18.25 18.09 -2.74
C ALA A 156 -19.55 18.49 -3.44
N ASP A 157 -19.42 19.33 -4.46
CA ASP A 157 -20.51 19.57 -5.39
C ASP A 157 -20.79 18.28 -6.16
N THR A 158 -22.05 17.86 -6.18
CA THR A 158 -22.48 16.64 -6.87
C THR A 158 -22.56 16.85 -8.39
N GLY A 159 -22.50 18.09 -8.85
CA GLY A 159 -22.70 18.47 -10.26
C GLY A 159 -24.15 18.34 -10.73
N ALA A 160 -25.06 17.92 -9.84
CA ALA A 160 -26.49 17.83 -10.10
C ALA A 160 -27.21 19.02 -9.45
N THR A 161 -27.92 19.81 -10.25
CA THR A 161 -28.65 21.01 -9.79
C THR A 161 -29.71 20.70 -8.72
N ALA A 162 -30.16 19.44 -8.65
CA ALA A 162 -31.18 18.97 -7.70
C ALA A 162 -30.60 18.29 -6.44
N ALA A 163 -29.28 18.11 -6.33
CA ALA A 163 -28.67 17.42 -5.21
C ALA A 163 -27.77 18.38 -4.42
N SER A 164 -28.04 18.51 -3.12
CA SER A 164 -27.17 19.26 -2.20
C SER A 164 -25.75 18.72 -2.24
N ALA A 165 -24.78 19.61 -2.05
CA ALA A 165 -23.39 19.20 -1.87
C ALA A 165 -23.31 18.16 -0.74
N VAL A 166 -22.48 17.13 -0.95
CA VAL A 166 -22.32 16.04 0.00
C VAL A 166 -21.05 16.26 0.80
N GLU A 167 -21.11 16.03 2.10
CA GLU A 167 -19.93 16.06 2.94
C GLU A 167 -19.02 14.89 2.55
N THR A 168 -17.83 15.20 2.05
CA THR A 168 -16.80 14.23 1.63
C THR A 168 -15.53 14.47 2.43
N ASN A 169 -14.69 13.45 2.57
CA ASN A 169 -13.36 13.64 3.16
C ASN A 169 -12.51 14.50 2.19
N VAL A 170 -11.69 15.45 2.70
CA VAL A 170 -10.89 16.38 1.87
C VAL A 170 -9.94 15.68 0.93
N GLU A 171 -9.45 14.50 1.32
CA GLU A 171 -8.43 13.82 0.54
C GLU A 171 -8.99 13.33 -0.78
N ASP A 172 -8.47 13.95 -1.84
CA ASP A 172 -8.69 13.56 -3.21
C ASP A 172 -8.46 12.04 -3.32
N ARG A 173 -9.48 11.32 -3.79
CA ARG A 173 -9.33 9.93 -4.19
C ARG A 173 -8.48 9.92 -5.45
N ASN A 174 -7.20 10.22 -5.32
CA ASN A 174 -6.26 10.22 -6.42
C ASN A 174 -6.24 8.81 -7.03
N ARG A 175 -6.93 8.64 -8.16
CA ARG A 175 -7.10 7.35 -8.85
C ARG A 175 -5.79 6.77 -9.37
N THR A 176 -4.74 7.59 -9.43
CA THR A 176 -3.47 7.26 -10.08
C THR A 176 -2.39 6.76 -9.11
N ALA A 177 -2.61 6.91 -7.79
CA ALA A 177 -1.65 6.49 -6.78
C ALA A 177 -1.69 4.97 -6.54
N PRO A 178 -0.53 4.30 -6.38
CA PRO A 178 -0.47 2.89 -5.99
C PRO A 178 -0.99 2.60 -4.57
N PHE A 179 -0.67 3.48 -3.60
CA PHE A 179 -1.09 3.41 -2.19
C PHE A 179 -1.76 4.72 -1.71
N PRO A 180 -2.99 5.03 -2.13
CA PRO A 180 -3.75 6.15 -1.58
C PRO A 180 -4.36 5.84 -0.22
N PHE A 181 -4.33 6.84 0.65
CA PHE A 181 -5.10 6.87 1.87
C PHE A 181 -6.58 7.07 1.55
N CYS A 182 -7.43 6.29 2.22
CA CYS A 182 -8.87 6.24 2.00
C CYS A 182 -9.65 6.43 3.30
N GLY A 183 -9.17 7.36 4.15
CA GLY A 183 -9.83 7.84 5.37
C GLY A 183 -9.57 7.00 6.62
N ASN A 184 -9.52 5.67 6.51
CA ASN A 184 -9.22 4.77 7.64
C ASN A 184 -8.39 3.54 7.26
N ARG A 185 -7.83 3.54 6.06
CA ARG A 185 -7.12 2.43 5.43
C ARG A 185 -6.32 2.94 4.24
N PHE A 186 -5.37 2.14 3.77
CA PHE A 186 -4.72 2.34 2.48
C PHE A 186 -5.29 1.35 1.46
N GLU A 187 -5.23 1.73 0.19
CA GLU A 187 -5.73 0.90 -0.90
C GLU A 187 -4.57 0.51 -1.82
N PHE A 188 -4.23 -0.78 -1.92
CA PHE A 188 -3.22 -1.23 -2.87
C PHE A 188 -3.86 -1.48 -4.24
N ARG A 189 -3.72 -0.52 -5.16
CA ARG A 189 -4.44 -0.51 -6.45
C ARG A 189 -3.76 -1.28 -7.58
N ALA A 190 -2.49 -1.64 -7.39
CA ALA A 190 -1.70 -2.28 -8.44
C ALA A 190 -2.01 -3.78 -8.62
N ILE A 191 -2.79 -4.40 -7.73
CA ILE A 191 -3.13 -5.83 -7.79
C ILE A 191 -3.99 -6.14 -9.03
N GLY A 192 -3.58 -7.16 -9.79
CA GLY A 192 -4.30 -7.64 -10.97
C GLY A 192 -5.63 -8.31 -10.63
N SER A 193 -6.62 -8.22 -11.53
CA SER A 193 -7.95 -8.80 -11.33
C SER A 193 -7.94 -10.33 -11.25
N SER A 194 -7.10 -11.01 -12.02
CA SER A 194 -6.95 -12.46 -12.01
C SER A 194 -6.06 -12.95 -10.88
N GLN A 195 -5.22 -12.05 -10.34
CA GLN A 195 -4.17 -12.40 -9.39
C GLN A 195 -4.72 -12.87 -8.05
N ASN A 196 -4.05 -13.86 -7.44
CA ASN A 196 -4.22 -14.21 -6.04
C ASN A 196 -3.74 -13.04 -5.16
N CYS A 197 -4.63 -12.48 -4.35
CA CYS A 197 -4.32 -11.34 -3.48
C CYS A 197 -3.47 -11.70 -2.26
N ALA A 198 -3.31 -13.00 -1.93
CA ALA A 198 -2.53 -13.44 -0.77
C ALA A 198 -1.11 -12.87 -0.78
N PHE A 199 -0.38 -13.03 -1.89
CA PHE A 199 1.00 -12.58 -1.99
C PHE A 199 1.15 -11.04 -1.93
N PRO A 200 0.37 -10.24 -2.69
CA PRO A 200 0.31 -8.80 -2.49
C PRO A 200 0.09 -8.37 -1.04
N ILE A 201 -0.86 -8.99 -0.32
CA ILE A 201 -1.15 -8.59 1.06
C ILE A 201 -0.07 -9.08 2.03
N THR A 202 0.53 -10.26 1.80
CA THR A 202 1.72 -10.70 2.53
C THR A 202 2.85 -9.68 2.42
N VAL A 203 3.09 -9.14 1.22
CA VAL A 203 4.10 -8.09 1.01
C VAL A 203 3.73 -6.79 1.74
N CYS A 204 2.47 -6.34 1.69
CA CYS A 204 2.02 -5.17 2.48
C CYS A 204 2.27 -5.36 3.98
N ASN A 205 1.98 -6.54 4.51
CA ASN A 205 2.23 -6.86 5.92
C ASN A 205 3.73 -6.90 6.22
N ALA A 206 4.54 -7.49 5.33
CA ALA A 206 5.98 -7.61 5.51
C ALA A 206 6.67 -6.23 5.55
N ILE A 207 6.36 -5.34 4.61
CA ILE A 207 6.96 -4.00 4.57
C ILE A 207 6.55 -3.15 5.78
N MET A 208 5.31 -3.32 6.26
CA MET A 208 4.84 -2.62 7.45
C MET A 208 5.54 -3.14 8.70
N ALA A 209 5.66 -4.46 8.83
CA ALA A 209 6.41 -5.09 9.92
C ALA A 209 7.86 -4.60 9.94
N ALA A 210 8.51 -4.49 8.79
CA ALA A 210 9.86 -3.94 8.67
C ALA A 210 9.95 -2.49 9.17
N GLY A 211 8.99 -1.63 8.79
CA GLY A 211 8.92 -0.26 9.27
C GLY A 211 8.69 -0.16 10.79
N MET A 212 7.80 -0.99 11.33
CA MET A 212 7.53 -1.03 12.77
C MET A 212 8.72 -1.53 13.58
N ARG A 213 9.45 -2.55 13.09
CA ARG A 213 10.69 -3.03 13.70
C ARG A 213 11.76 -1.95 13.72
N TYR A 214 11.93 -1.24 12.59
CA TYR A 214 12.86 -0.12 12.53
C TYR A 214 12.50 0.95 13.56
N LEU A 215 11.23 1.37 13.64
CA LEU A 215 10.80 2.34 14.65
C LEU A 215 11.04 1.82 16.08
N SER A 216 10.69 0.56 16.38
CA SER A 216 10.94 -0.06 17.69
C SER A 216 12.42 0.03 18.09
N SER A 217 13.32 -0.30 17.16
CA SER A 217 14.77 -0.26 17.42
C SER A 217 15.26 1.15 17.78
N GLN A 218 14.70 2.20 17.18
CA GLN A 218 15.04 3.58 17.51
C GLN A 218 14.55 3.94 18.92
N LEU A 219 13.32 3.54 19.26
CA LEU A 219 12.76 3.78 20.60
C LEU A 219 13.53 3.03 21.69
N GLU A 220 13.92 1.79 21.43
CA GLU A 220 14.72 0.96 22.34
C GLU A 220 16.12 1.52 22.55
N SER A 221 16.69 2.19 21.53
CA SER A 221 17.95 2.94 21.69
C SER A 221 17.82 4.26 22.47
N GLY A 222 16.60 4.62 22.90
CA GLY A 222 16.33 5.82 23.69
C GLY A 222 15.99 7.06 22.87
N THR A 223 15.86 6.96 21.54
CA THR A 223 15.43 8.08 20.70
C THR A 223 13.98 8.45 21.03
N PRO A 224 13.66 9.73 21.28
CA PRO A 224 12.28 10.15 21.48
C PRO A 224 11.41 9.82 20.25
N LEU A 225 10.17 9.37 20.48
CA LEU A 225 9.26 8.93 19.41
C LEU A 225 9.11 9.96 18.29
N ARG A 226 8.97 11.24 18.66
CA ARG A 226 8.82 12.33 17.70
C ARG A 226 10.04 12.45 16.78
N ASP A 227 11.24 12.29 17.31
CA ASP A 227 12.48 12.42 16.55
C ASP A 227 12.73 11.18 15.68
N ALA A 228 12.42 9.99 16.20
CA ALA A 228 12.47 8.76 15.42
C ALA A 228 11.52 8.82 14.20
N VAL A 229 10.28 9.31 14.40
CA VAL A 229 9.30 9.48 13.33
C VAL A 229 9.73 10.56 12.33
N ALA A 230 10.26 11.69 12.80
CA ALA A 230 10.77 12.74 11.92
C ALA A 230 11.93 12.25 11.04
N ALA A 231 12.90 11.53 11.63
CA ALA A 231 14.01 10.94 10.90
C ALA A 231 13.57 9.89 9.87
N MET A 232 12.55 9.09 10.19
CA MET A 232 11.95 8.17 9.22
C MET A 232 11.30 8.91 8.05
N TYR A 233 10.57 9.98 8.31
CA TYR A 233 9.97 10.78 7.25
C TYR A 233 11.03 11.44 6.38
N GLU A 234 12.04 12.07 6.97
CA GLU A 234 13.13 12.72 6.24
C GLU A 234 13.85 11.72 5.31
N LYS A 235 14.25 10.56 5.86
CA LYS A 235 14.96 9.51 5.10
C LYS A 235 14.13 8.93 3.96
N ASN A 236 12.81 8.82 4.13
CA ASN A 236 11.93 8.17 3.16
C ASN A 236 11.03 9.18 2.42
N ARG A 237 11.31 10.49 2.48
CA ARG A 237 10.46 11.54 1.93
C ARG A 237 10.16 11.37 0.43
N ALA A 238 11.12 10.80 -0.30
CA ALA A 238 11.06 10.51 -1.72
C ALA A 238 9.86 9.64 -2.13
N ILE A 239 9.39 8.73 -1.25
CA ILE A 239 8.28 7.82 -1.55
C ILE A 239 6.90 8.50 -1.49
N ILE A 240 6.80 9.62 -0.77
CA ILE A 240 5.55 10.36 -0.58
C ILE A 240 5.35 11.27 -1.79
N PHE A 241 4.25 11.04 -2.50
CA PHE A 241 3.91 11.80 -3.70
C PHE A 241 2.40 12.01 -3.80
N CYS A 242 1.97 13.26 -3.59
CA CYS A 242 0.57 13.66 -3.73
C CYS A 242 0.21 14.30 -5.08
N GLY A 243 1.04 14.09 -6.11
CA GLY A 243 0.81 14.60 -7.47
C GLY A 243 0.06 13.63 -8.39
N ASN A 244 -0.01 14.01 -9.67
CA ASN A 244 -0.63 13.18 -10.72
C ASN A 244 0.34 12.11 -11.22
N GLY A 245 0.05 10.83 -10.96
CA GLY A 245 0.88 9.69 -11.38
C GLY A 245 0.84 9.39 -12.89
N TYR A 246 -0.07 9.99 -13.66
CA TYR A 246 -0.14 9.85 -15.12
C TYR A 246 0.56 10.95 -15.90
N SER A 247 1.11 11.93 -15.20
CA SER A 247 1.84 13.01 -15.85
C SER A 247 3.09 12.43 -16.53
N LYS A 248 3.50 13.02 -17.67
CA LYS A 248 4.73 12.60 -18.37
C LYS A 248 5.98 12.96 -17.56
N GLU A 249 5.82 13.89 -16.63
CA GLU A 249 6.83 14.39 -15.71
C GLU A 249 7.08 13.41 -14.56
N TRP A 250 6.07 12.61 -14.16
CA TRP A 250 6.19 11.72 -13.01
C TRP A 250 7.31 10.69 -13.14
N PRO A 251 7.49 9.97 -14.27
CA PRO A 251 8.63 9.06 -14.43
C PRO A 251 10.00 9.74 -14.31
N LEU A 252 10.13 10.98 -14.79
CA LEU A 252 11.37 11.76 -14.70
C LEU A 252 11.65 12.18 -13.26
N GLU A 253 10.63 12.63 -12.55
CA GLU A 253 10.71 13.03 -11.15
C GLU A 253 10.97 11.82 -10.24
N ALA A 254 10.29 10.69 -10.47
CA ALA A 254 10.52 9.43 -9.77
C ALA A 254 11.97 8.96 -9.90
N ALA A 255 12.56 9.04 -11.10
CA ALA A 255 13.96 8.71 -11.31
C ALA A 255 14.90 9.63 -10.52
N LYS A 256 14.64 10.94 -10.47
CA LYS A 256 15.41 11.89 -9.63
C LYS A 256 15.29 11.57 -8.13
N ARG A 257 14.13 11.07 -7.72
CA ARG A 257 13.84 10.62 -6.34
C ARG A 257 14.43 9.24 -6.01
N GLY A 258 14.98 8.54 -7.00
CA GLY A 258 15.52 7.18 -6.84
C GLY A 258 14.45 6.09 -6.74
N LEU A 259 13.22 6.36 -7.20
CA LEU A 259 12.15 5.36 -7.22
C LEU A 259 12.28 4.49 -8.50
N PRO A 260 12.28 3.15 -8.36
CA PRO A 260 12.40 2.27 -9.51
C PRO A 260 11.14 2.28 -10.36
N ASN A 261 11.32 2.12 -11.68
CA ASN A 261 10.23 1.97 -12.64
C ASN A 261 10.37 0.64 -13.38
N LEU A 262 10.01 -0.45 -12.72
CA LEU A 262 10.06 -1.80 -13.29
C LEU A 262 8.79 -2.03 -14.11
N ASN A 263 8.82 -1.61 -15.37
CA ASN A 263 7.63 -1.48 -16.21
C ASN A 263 7.08 -2.81 -16.75
N ASN A 264 7.76 -3.95 -16.53
CA ASN A 264 7.30 -5.26 -16.95
C ASN A 264 7.67 -6.35 -15.93
N THR A 265 7.05 -7.51 -16.07
CA THR A 265 7.17 -8.66 -15.16
C THR A 265 8.60 -9.18 -15.09
N PRO A 266 9.34 -9.45 -16.19
CA PRO A 266 10.72 -9.90 -16.08
C PRO A 266 11.64 -8.93 -15.32
N LEU A 267 11.51 -7.62 -15.57
CA LEU A 267 12.27 -6.60 -14.84
C LEU A 267 11.90 -6.58 -13.36
N ALA A 268 10.62 -6.75 -13.01
CA ALA A 268 10.19 -6.83 -11.62
C ALA A 268 10.77 -8.09 -10.94
N LEU A 269 10.53 -9.27 -11.52
CA LEU A 269 10.87 -10.57 -10.94
C LEU A 269 12.37 -10.75 -10.69
N ALA A 270 13.23 -10.10 -11.49
CA ALA A 270 14.67 -10.08 -11.25
C ALA A 270 15.06 -9.55 -9.86
N HIS A 271 14.17 -8.81 -9.18
CA HIS A 271 14.40 -8.28 -7.84
C HIS A 271 13.79 -9.14 -6.72
N PHE A 272 13.05 -10.21 -7.01
CA PHE A 272 12.36 -10.98 -5.97
C PHE A 272 13.34 -11.62 -4.97
N ALA A 273 14.29 -12.42 -5.46
CA ALA A 273 15.24 -13.16 -4.63
C ALA A 273 16.55 -12.39 -4.33
N THR A 274 16.48 -11.05 -4.22
CA THR A 274 17.64 -10.26 -3.79
C THR A 274 18.02 -10.57 -2.34
N PRO A 275 19.30 -10.44 -1.92
CA PRO A 275 19.72 -10.67 -0.55
C PRO A 275 18.91 -9.88 0.48
N LYS A 276 18.51 -8.64 0.13
CA LYS A 276 17.67 -7.77 0.95
C LYS A 276 16.28 -8.36 1.19
N ASN A 277 15.64 -8.86 0.13
CA ASN A 277 14.29 -9.43 0.22
C ASN A 277 14.30 -10.77 0.95
N LYS A 278 15.29 -11.62 0.66
CA LYS A 278 15.50 -12.88 1.40
C LYS A 278 15.67 -12.63 2.90
N ALA A 279 16.50 -11.65 3.27
CA ALA A 279 16.74 -11.33 4.68
C ALA A 279 15.45 -10.95 5.41
N ILE A 280 14.64 -10.03 4.85
CA ILE A 280 13.39 -9.62 5.53
C ILE A 280 12.33 -10.73 5.53
N LEU A 281 12.20 -11.50 4.45
CA LEU A 281 11.23 -12.60 4.37
C LEU A 281 11.57 -13.72 5.35
N LYS A 282 12.86 -14.02 5.51
CA LYS A 282 13.37 -14.98 6.50
C LYS A 282 13.22 -14.46 7.92
N GLU A 283 13.60 -13.21 8.17
CA GLU A 283 13.50 -12.60 9.50
C GLU A 283 12.04 -12.54 9.99
N LEU A 284 11.09 -12.34 9.08
CA LEU A 284 9.66 -12.35 9.39
C LEU A 284 9.02 -13.75 9.38
N GLU A 285 9.82 -14.80 9.18
CA GLU A 285 9.36 -16.20 9.10
C GLU A 285 8.26 -16.41 8.04
N ILE A 286 8.35 -15.67 6.93
CA ILE A 286 7.42 -15.78 5.79
C ILE A 286 7.92 -16.84 4.80
N PHE A 287 9.20 -16.78 4.45
CA PHE A 287 9.88 -17.76 3.61
C PHE A 287 11.31 -17.97 4.11
N ALA A 288 11.78 -19.20 4.03
CA ALA A 288 13.21 -19.49 4.08
C ALA A 288 13.92 -18.99 2.80
N GLU A 289 15.26 -18.96 2.82
CA GLU A 289 16.05 -18.47 1.68
C GLU A 289 15.86 -19.33 0.43
N ASP A 290 15.87 -20.66 0.60
CA ASP A 290 15.63 -21.66 -0.43
C ASP A 290 14.19 -21.63 -0.95
N GLU A 291 13.20 -21.40 -0.08
CA GLU A 291 11.80 -21.18 -0.49
C GLU A 291 11.66 -19.92 -1.35
N THR A 292 12.41 -18.85 -1.02
CA THR A 292 12.42 -17.62 -1.81
C THR A 292 13.04 -17.84 -3.19
N ASP A 293 14.13 -18.61 -3.27
CA ASP A 293 14.75 -18.99 -4.55
C ASP A 293 13.81 -19.86 -5.39
N ALA A 294 13.27 -20.94 -4.81
CA ALA A 294 12.35 -21.83 -5.50
C ALA A 294 11.11 -21.08 -6.01
N ARG A 295 10.58 -20.14 -5.23
CA ARG A 295 9.46 -19.31 -5.66
C ARG A 295 9.83 -18.32 -6.76
N SER A 296 11.08 -17.86 -6.80
CA SER A 296 11.59 -17.05 -7.91
C SER A 296 11.62 -17.82 -9.22
N GLU A 297 11.98 -19.11 -9.19
CA GLU A 297 11.97 -19.99 -10.36
C GLU A 297 10.54 -20.23 -10.86
N VAL A 298 9.57 -20.43 -9.95
CA VAL A 298 8.15 -20.64 -10.31
C VAL A 298 7.51 -19.37 -10.91
N PHE A 299 7.99 -18.18 -10.55
CA PHE A 299 7.48 -16.93 -11.10
C PHE A 299 7.97 -16.63 -12.53
N LEU A 300 9.13 -17.16 -12.93
CA LEU A 300 9.74 -16.93 -14.25
C LEU A 300 9.17 -17.85 -15.33
#